data_AF-A0A7D9KLJ9-F1
#
_entry.id   AF-A0A7D9KLJ9-F1
#
_cell.length_a   1.000
_cell.length_b   1.000
_cell.length_c   1.000
_cell.angle_alpha   90.00
_cell.angle_beta   90.00
_cell.angle_gamma   90.00
#
_symmetry.space_group_name_H-M   'P 1'
#
loop_
_entity.id
_entity.type
_entity.pdbx_description
1 polymer ?
#
loop_
_entity_poly.entity_id
_entity_poly.type
_entity_poly.pdbx_seq_one_letter_code
_entity_poly.pdbx_strand_id
1 'polypeptide(L)'
;MTESTDVFGKDGCVDILENDFLARYPLFSRRLDFFQSQQRNGQLFTDFLANLKELSKLADLDKLSVEEMFVFCALRGTTDTSLLDDFLELQNKSLKDIENAANIYESKLVSRSKLNGPPKDNVMRISTSNQRRYTKQKPRQDFKPEPAQSKTQLKRPTTVREMKERGLCTRCGKSGHLPIDCSYEKGVVCNHCGIKGHIAPACMGRGRVNAINERDASPSANSSFSD
;
A
#
# COMPACT_ATOMS: atom_id res chain seq x y z
N MET A 1 56.26 6.59 -36.91
CA MET A 1 55.67 6.99 -35.63
C MET A 1 54.69 5.88 -35.26
N THR A 2 55.08 4.97 -34.38
CA THR A 2 54.19 3.91 -33.90
C THR A 2 53.31 4.52 -32.82
N GLU A 3 52.15 5.04 -33.23
CA GLU A 3 51.11 5.49 -32.33
C GLU A 3 50.52 4.24 -31.68
N SER A 4 51.16 3.78 -30.59
CA SER A 4 50.68 2.67 -29.77
C SER A 4 49.35 3.14 -29.18
N THR A 5 48.25 2.71 -29.78
CA THR A 5 46.94 2.86 -29.16
C THR A 5 46.96 1.91 -27.97
N ASP A 6 47.34 2.42 -26.80
CA ASP A 6 47.37 1.63 -25.57
C ASP A 6 45.92 1.29 -25.21
N VAL A 7 45.47 0.15 -25.72
CA VAL A 7 44.13 -0.42 -25.48
C VAL A 7 43.93 -0.68 -23.99
N PHE A 8 45.00 -1.06 -23.29
CA PHE A 8 45.04 -1.39 -21.88
C PHE A 8 45.91 -0.39 -21.12
N GLY A 9 45.45 0.05 -19.95
CA GLY A 9 46.15 1.02 -19.12
C GLY A 9 45.22 2.11 -18.61
N LYS A 10 45.71 2.91 -17.66
CA LYS A 10 45.03 4.12 -17.19
C LYS A 10 44.89 5.09 -18.37
N ASP A 11 43.69 5.60 -18.59
CA ASP A 11 43.33 6.44 -19.75
C ASP A 11 43.37 5.69 -21.11
N GLY A 12 43.46 4.35 -21.09
CA GLY A 12 43.32 3.50 -22.27
C GLY A 12 41.86 3.35 -22.72
N CYS A 13 41.65 2.83 -23.93
CA CYS A 13 40.28 2.70 -24.49
C CYS A 13 39.34 1.89 -23.58
N VAL A 14 39.83 0.82 -22.95
CA VAL A 14 39.02 -0.01 -22.05
C VAL A 14 38.64 0.76 -20.78
N ASP A 15 39.56 1.53 -20.20
CA ASP A 15 39.32 2.34 -19.01
C ASP A 15 38.29 3.45 -19.28
N ILE A 16 38.36 4.10 -20.44
CA ILE A 16 37.37 5.09 -20.88
C ILE A 16 35.99 4.45 -21.02
N LEU A 17 35.90 3.27 -21.66
CA LEU A 17 34.65 2.55 -21.82
C LEU A 17 34.09 2.08 -20.47
N GLU A 18 34.92 1.60 -19.56
CA GLU A 18 34.51 1.20 -18.22
C GLU A 18 33.99 2.39 -17.42
N ASN A 19 34.64 3.53 -17.49
CA ASN A 19 34.19 4.76 -16.83
C ASN A 19 32.85 5.27 -17.39
N ASP A 20 32.67 5.29 -18.72
CA ASP A 20 31.39 5.65 -19.34
C ASP A 20 30.29 4.64 -18.98
N PHE A 21 30.61 3.35 -18.95
CA PHE A 21 29.69 2.30 -18.53
C PHE A 21 29.28 2.48 -17.06
N LEU A 22 30.21 2.73 -16.14
CA LEU A 22 29.93 2.93 -14.72
C LEU A 22 29.13 4.21 -14.46
N ALA A 23 29.37 5.26 -15.25
CA ALA A 23 28.60 6.50 -15.17
C ALA A 23 27.15 6.32 -15.62
N ARG A 24 26.90 5.57 -16.70
CA ARG A 24 25.55 5.30 -17.23
C ARG A 24 24.82 4.18 -16.49
N TYR A 25 25.56 3.19 -16.01
CA TYR A 25 25.03 2.01 -15.35
C TYR A 25 25.74 1.74 -14.00
N PRO A 26 25.48 2.59 -12.99
CA PRO A 26 26.10 2.46 -11.67
C PRO A 26 25.82 1.12 -11.03
N LEU A 27 26.80 0.56 -10.32
CA LEU A 27 26.71 -0.76 -9.69
C LEU A 27 25.49 -0.90 -8.77
N PHE A 28 25.15 0.16 -8.04
CA PHE A 28 23.97 0.20 -7.17
C PHE A 28 22.66 -0.05 -7.93
N SER A 29 22.50 0.56 -9.11
CA SER A 29 21.31 0.37 -9.96
C SER A 29 21.20 -1.07 -10.46
N ARG A 30 22.32 -1.68 -10.87
CA ARG A 30 22.31 -3.09 -11.32
C ARG A 30 21.98 -4.05 -10.18
N ARG A 31 22.47 -3.78 -8.97
CA ARG A 31 22.10 -4.53 -7.78
C ARG A 31 20.60 -4.40 -7.52
N LEU A 32 20.03 -3.19 -7.60
CA LEU A 32 18.59 -3.00 -7.52
C LEU A 32 17.83 -3.79 -8.60
N ASP A 33 18.29 -3.78 -9.85
CA ASP A 33 17.66 -4.55 -10.93
C ASP A 33 17.60 -6.05 -10.61
N PHE A 34 18.68 -6.61 -10.04
CA PHE A 34 18.70 -7.98 -9.56
C PHE A 34 17.67 -8.23 -8.46
N PHE A 35 17.67 -7.43 -7.38
CA PHE A 35 16.76 -7.60 -6.24
C PHE A 35 15.29 -7.29 -6.55
N GLN A 36 15.03 -6.49 -7.58
CA GLN A 36 13.68 -6.21 -8.07
C GLN A 36 13.17 -7.26 -9.06
N SER A 37 14.05 -8.10 -9.62
CA SER A 37 13.68 -9.06 -10.64
C SER A 37 12.65 -10.07 -10.14
N GLN A 38 11.59 -10.26 -10.92
CA GLN A 38 10.51 -11.21 -10.67
C GLN A 38 10.07 -11.84 -11.98
N GLN A 39 9.66 -13.12 -11.95
CA GLN A 39 9.13 -13.80 -13.13
C GLN A 39 7.85 -13.10 -13.59
N ARG A 40 7.79 -12.78 -14.89
CA ARG A 40 6.58 -12.19 -15.49
C ARG A 40 5.52 -13.26 -15.70
N ASN A 41 4.25 -12.85 -15.66
CA ASN A 41 3.15 -13.75 -15.99
C ASN A 41 3.32 -14.28 -17.43
N GLY A 42 3.26 -15.60 -17.60
CA GLY A 42 3.45 -16.27 -18.89
C GLY A 42 4.91 -16.46 -19.34
N GLN A 43 5.90 -15.97 -18.59
CA GLN A 43 7.32 -16.21 -18.89
C GLN A 43 7.71 -17.64 -18.53
N LEU A 44 8.51 -18.31 -19.37
CA LEU A 44 9.10 -19.59 -19.00
C LEU A 44 10.08 -19.40 -17.83
N PHE A 45 9.99 -20.28 -16.83
CA PHE A 45 10.84 -20.16 -15.64
C PHE A 45 12.34 -20.32 -15.97
N THR A 46 12.68 -21.14 -16.97
CA THR A 46 14.06 -21.31 -17.45
C THR A 46 14.65 -20.01 -18.00
N ASP A 47 13.85 -19.24 -18.73
CA ASP A 47 14.26 -17.96 -19.30
C ASP A 47 14.42 -16.91 -18.19
N PHE A 48 13.49 -16.91 -17.22
CA PHE A 48 13.61 -16.07 -16.03
C PHE A 48 14.89 -16.40 -15.25
N LEU A 49 15.17 -17.69 -15.02
CA LEU A 49 16.37 -18.14 -14.31
C LEU A 49 17.66 -17.79 -15.07
N ALA A 50 17.66 -17.88 -16.40
CA ALA A 50 18.79 -17.46 -17.22
C ALA A 50 19.06 -15.96 -17.06
N ASN A 51 18.02 -15.13 -17.17
CA ASN A 51 18.11 -13.69 -16.95
C ASN A 51 18.57 -13.35 -15.52
N LEU A 52 18.06 -14.07 -14.50
CA LEU A 52 18.47 -13.88 -13.11
C LEU A 52 19.98 -14.16 -12.91
N LYS A 53 20.52 -15.18 -13.58
CA LYS A 53 21.96 -15.48 -13.57
C LYS A 53 22.77 -14.38 -14.27
N GLU A 54 22.27 -13.79 -15.35
CA GLU A 54 22.94 -12.65 -16.00
C GLU A 54 22.95 -11.41 -15.11
N LEU A 55 21.80 -11.06 -14.53
CA LEU A 55 21.69 -9.97 -13.56
C LEU A 55 22.62 -10.17 -12.36
N SER A 56 22.76 -11.40 -11.86
CA SER A 56 23.68 -11.68 -10.74
C SER A 56 25.15 -11.37 -11.06
N LYS A 57 25.57 -11.57 -12.32
CA LYS A 57 26.92 -11.26 -12.78
C LYS A 57 27.08 -9.75 -12.96
N LEU A 58 26.10 -9.09 -13.58
CA LEU A 58 26.14 -7.64 -13.76
C LEU A 58 26.16 -6.91 -12.41
N ALA A 59 25.48 -7.43 -11.40
CA ALA A 59 25.39 -6.84 -10.07
C ALA A 59 26.61 -7.09 -9.15
N ASP A 60 27.62 -7.85 -9.61
CA ASP A 60 28.77 -8.30 -8.80
C ASP A 60 28.32 -8.82 -7.40
N LEU A 61 27.38 -9.77 -7.37
CA LEU A 61 26.83 -10.29 -6.10
C LEU A 61 27.85 -11.08 -5.29
N ASP A 62 28.88 -11.63 -5.92
CA ASP A 62 30.02 -12.28 -5.27
C ASP A 62 30.79 -11.33 -4.36
N LYS A 63 30.74 -10.02 -4.64
CA LYS A 63 31.36 -8.96 -3.84
C LYS A 63 30.38 -8.25 -2.90
N LEU A 64 29.16 -8.77 -2.75
CA LEU A 64 28.13 -8.18 -1.90
C LEU A 64 28.05 -8.92 -0.57
N SER A 65 28.18 -8.18 0.54
CA SER A 65 28.01 -8.75 1.87
C SER A 65 26.55 -9.04 2.20
N VAL A 66 26.31 -9.92 3.17
CA VAL A 66 24.97 -10.24 3.67
C VAL A 66 24.28 -9.00 4.26
N GLU A 67 25.03 -8.14 4.95
CA GLU A 67 24.51 -6.89 5.50
C GLU A 67 24.07 -5.91 4.41
N GLU A 68 24.86 -5.75 3.35
CA GLU A 68 24.47 -4.92 2.19
C GLU A 68 23.28 -5.53 1.44
N MET A 69 23.17 -6.86 1.36
CA MET A 69 22.00 -7.52 0.78
C MET A 69 20.70 -7.15 1.53
N PHE A 70 20.75 -7.05 2.87
CA PHE A 70 19.59 -6.60 3.65
C PHE A 70 19.15 -5.18 3.29
N VAL A 71 20.07 -4.30 2.89
CA VAL A 71 19.74 -2.94 2.42
C VAL A 71 18.89 -3.02 1.15
N PHE A 72 19.28 -3.81 0.16
CA PHE A 72 18.47 -3.97 -1.07
C PHE A 72 17.11 -4.62 -0.80
N CYS A 73 17.06 -5.61 0.10
CA CYS A 73 15.81 -6.20 0.56
C CYS A 73 14.91 -5.16 1.24
N ALA A 74 15.46 -4.30 2.11
CA ALA A 74 14.72 -3.24 2.78
C ALA A 74 14.17 -2.22 1.77
N LEU A 75 15.00 -1.75 0.82
CA LEU A 75 14.57 -0.85 -0.25
C LEU A 75 13.44 -1.46 -1.08
N ARG A 76 13.59 -2.71 -1.53
CA ARG A 76 12.55 -3.42 -2.31
C ARG A 76 11.26 -3.62 -1.50
N GLY A 77 11.39 -3.89 -0.21
CA GLY A 77 10.28 -4.19 0.70
C GLY A 77 9.53 -2.96 1.20
N THR A 78 10.08 -1.76 1.03
CA THR A 78 9.48 -0.52 1.51
C THR A 78 8.30 -0.12 0.62
N THR A 79 7.11 -0.01 1.23
CA THR A 79 5.88 0.37 0.53
C THR A 79 5.56 1.87 0.62
N ASP A 80 6.07 2.55 1.65
CA ASP A 80 5.88 3.99 1.82
C ASP A 80 6.89 4.73 0.94
N THR A 81 6.38 5.46 -0.06
CA THR A 81 7.23 6.18 -1.02
C THR A 81 8.03 7.30 -0.36
N SER A 82 7.48 7.96 0.67
CA SER A 82 8.19 9.07 1.33
C SER A 82 9.36 8.56 2.19
N LEU A 83 9.21 7.38 2.78
CA LEU A 83 10.30 6.70 3.48
C LEU A 83 11.34 6.16 2.49
N LEU A 84 10.90 5.63 1.35
CA LEU A 84 11.81 5.19 0.29
C LEU A 84 12.66 6.35 -0.23
N ASP A 85 12.07 7.53 -0.44
CA ASP A 85 12.80 8.74 -0.82
C ASP A 85 13.87 9.08 0.23
N ASP A 86 13.50 9.11 1.52
CA ASP A 86 14.45 9.33 2.63
C ASP A 86 15.61 8.30 2.61
N PHE A 87 15.36 7.03 2.29
CA PHE A 87 16.41 6.00 2.16
C PHE A 87 17.32 6.20 0.95
N LEU A 88 16.76 6.60 -0.20
CA LEU A 88 17.52 6.83 -1.43
C LEU A 88 18.45 8.03 -1.31
N GLU A 89 18.06 9.04 -0.52
CA GLU A 89 18.85 10.25 -0.24
C GLU A 89 20.06 10.01 0.68
N LEU A 90 20.13 8.88 1.40
CA LEU A 90 21.27 8.58 2.28
C LEU A 90 22.59 8.52 1.51
N GLN A 91 23.60 9.25 1.99
CA GLN A 91 24.94 9.26 1.42
C GLN A 91 25.61 7.88 1.50
N ASN A 92 25.53 7.25 2.68
CA ASN A 92 25.95 5.88 2.92
C ASN A 92 24.70 5.04 3.20
N LYS A 93 24.54 3.95 2.45
CA LYS A 93 23.39 3.05 2.57
C LYS A 93 23.82 1.80 3.33
N SER A 94 24.25 1.98 4.57
CA SER A 94 24.49 0.85 5.48
C SER A 94 23.17 0.43 6.15
N LEU A 95 23.10 -0.81 6.63
CA LEU A 95 21.91 -1.29 7.34
C LEU A 95 21.58 -0.40 8.56
N LYS A 96 22.61 0.04 9.28
CA LYS A 96 22.48 0.96 10.41
C LYS A 96 21.90 2.32 10.00
N ASP A 97 22.31 2.85 8.84
CA ASP A 97 21.79 4.13 8.34
C ASP A 97 20.32 4.01 7.93
N ILE A 98 19.93 2.88 7.33
CA ILE A 98 18.53 2.57 7.00
C ILE A 98 17.69 2.50 8.27
N GLU A 99 18.15 1.81 9.32
CA GLU A 99 17.45 1.75 10.61
C GLU A 99 17.30 3.13 11.26
N ASN A 100 18.38 3.93 11.26
CA ASN A 100 18.35 5.28 11.78
C ASN A 100 17.36 6.17 11.02
N ALA A 101 17.38 6.12 9.68
CA ALA A 101 16.46 6.87 8.83
C ALA A 101 15.00 6.47 9.08
N ALA A 102 14.72 5.17 9.26
CA ALA A 102 13.38 4.69 9.61
C ALA A 102 12.90 5.26 10.95
N ASN A 103 13.73 5.21 11.99
CA ASN A 103 13.41 5.76 13.32
C ASN A 103 13.13 7.27 13.27
N ILE A 104 13.92 8.01 12.48
CA ILE A 104 13.73 9.45 12.27
C ILE A 104 12.41 9.70 11.53
N TYR A 105 12.11 8.92 10.49
CA TYR A 105 10.87 9.03 9.73
C TYR A 105 9.63 8.78 10.61
N GLU A 106 9.66 7.76 11.45
CA GLU A 106 8.57 7.48 12.40
C GLU A 106 8.39 8.63 13.39
N SER A 107 9.48 9.18 13.91
CA SER A 107 9.47 10.36 14.78
C SER A 107 8.90 11.61 14.07
N LYS A 108 9.22 11.77 12.77
CA LYS A 108 8.67 12.80 11.87
C LYS A 108 7.16 12.65 11.73
N LEU A 109 6.64 11.44 11.57
CA LEU A 109 5.19 11.17 11.49
C LEU A 109 4.45 11.52 12.79
N VAL A 110 5.00 11.12 13.95
CA VAL A 110 4.42 11.44 15.27
C VAL A 110 4.36 12.95 15.47
N SER A 111 5.45 13.64 15.16
CA SER A 111 5.56 15.10 15.31
C SER A 111 4.57 15.82 14.39
N ARG A 112 4.49 15.40 13.12
CA ARG A 112 3.54 15.95 12.14
C ARG A 112 2.08 15.76 12.59
N SER A 113 1.76 14.61 13.17
CA SER A 113 0.41 14.33 13.70
C SER A 113 0.06 15.26 14.87
N LYS A 114 1.02 15.60 15.73
CA LYS A 114 0.83 16.55 16.84
C LYS A 114 0.62 17.98 16.34
N LEU A 115 1.39 18.40 15.34
CA LEU A 115 1.26 19.73 14.73
C LEU A 115 -0.07 19.90 13.98
N ASN A 116 -0.55 18.83 13.35
CA ASN A 116 -1.79 18.81 12.59
C ASN A 116 -3.02 18.40 13.42
N GLY A 117 -2.90 18.30 14.75
CA GLY A 117 -4.05 18.11 15.64
C GLY A 117 -5.08 19.24 15.48
N PRO A 118 -6.36 19.02 15.85
CA PRO A 118 -7.39 20.04 15.65
C PRO A 118 -6.96 21.36 16.30
N PRO A 119 -7.25 22.52 15.66
CA PRO A 119 -6.94 23.82 16.25
C PRO A 119 -7.52 23.87 17.66
N LYS A 120 -6.68 24.10 18.67
CA LYS A 120 -7.18 24.48 19.98
C LYS A 120 -7.70 25.90 19.84
N ASP A 121 -8.97 26.05 19.51
CA ASP A 121 -9.72 27.29 19.71
C ASP A 121 -9.88 27.53 21.21
N ASN A 122 -8.77 27.81 21.89
CA ASN A 122 -8.75 28.32 23.25
C ASN A 122 -8.42 29.80 23.19
N VAL A 123 -9.32 30.58 22.57
CA VAL A 123 -9.41 32.00 22.90
C VAL A 123 -9.91 32.08 24.34
N MET A 124 -9.00 32.48 25.22
CA MET A 124 -9.26 32.84 26.60
C MET A 124 -10.45 33.81 26.68
N ARG A 125 -11.63 33.32 27.05
CA ARG A 125 -12.73 34.20 27.45
C ARG A 125 -12.45 34.68 28.88
N ILE A 126 -11.78 35.82 28.99
CA ILE A 126 -11.82 36.62 30.22
C ILE A 126 -13.21 37.23 30.28
N SER A 127 -14.12 36.58 31.01
CA SER A 127 -15.40 37.17 31.38
C SER A 127 -15.32 37.62 32.82
N THR A 128 -15.22 38.94 32.97
CA THR A 128 -15.32 39.70 34.20
C THR A 128 -16.61 39.38 34.97
N SER A 129 -16.47 39.14 36.27
CA SER A 129 -17.38 39.50 37.37
C SER A 129 -18.88 39.64 37.07
N ASN A 130 -19.73 38.78 37.67
CA ASN A 130 -20.40 39.14 38.93
C ASN A 130 -21.33 38.03 39.46
N GLN A 131 -21.23 37.84 40.77
CA GLN A 131 -22.26 37.47 41.75
C GLN A 131 -22.86 36.04 41.81
N ARG A 132 -22.56 35.45 42.98
CA ARG A 132 -23.17 34.28 43.62
C ARG A 132 -24.68 34.42 43.78
N ARG A 133 -25.43 33.31 43.69
CA ARG A 133 -26.42 32.92 44.73
C ARG A 133 -26.55 31.40 44.86
N TYR A 134 -26.69 31.02 46.12
CA TYR A 134 -26.81 29.69 46.68
C TYR A 134 -28.30 29.37 46.85
N THR A 135 -28.82 28.25 46.33
CA THR A 135 -30.02 27.60 46.89
C THR A 135 -29.93 26.08 46.71
N LYS A 136 -30.08 25.39 47.85
CA LYS A 136 -30.23 23.94 47.99
C LYS A 136 -31.61 23.50 47.49
N GLN A 137 -31.70 22.30 46.90
CA GLN A 137 -32.55 21.15 47.29
C GLN A 137 -32.99 20.28 46.09
N LYS A 138 -32.73 18.96 46.18
CA LYS A 138 -33.43 17.85 45.49
C LYS A 138 -34.63 17.40 46.38
N PRO A 139 -35.54 16.46 45.99
CA PRO A 139 -35.68 15.65 44.76
C PRO A 139 -37.13 15.55 44.20
N ARG A 140 -37.32 14.92 43.01
CA ARG A 140 -38.35 13.86 42.78
C ARG A 140 -38.17 13.16 41.42
N GLN A 141 -38.30 11.83 41.50
CA GLN A 141 -38.57 10.77 40.51
C GLN A 141 -39.71 11.16 39.53
N ASP A 142 -39.90 10.64 38.31
CA ASP A 142 -39.37 9.54 37.48
C ASP A 142 -39.66 9.93 36.02
N PHE A 143 -38.89 9.39 35.06
CA PHE A 143 -39.22 9.05 33.66
C PHE A 143 -37.92 9.06 32.84
N LYS A 144 -37.42 7.87 32.49
CA LYS A 144 -36.40 7.71 31.43
C LYS A 144 -37.11 7.57 30.08
N PRO A 145 -36.82 8.44 29.11
CA PRO A 145 -36.59 8.02 27.74
C PRO A 145 -35.07 7.92 27.52
N GLU A 146 -34.64 6.84 26.87
CA GLU A 146 -33.25 6.65 26.47
C GLU A 146 -32.70 7.87 25.70
N PRO A 147 -31.41 8.21 25.87
CA PRO A 147 -30.82 9.27 25.08
C PRO A 147 -30.69 8.81 23.62
N ALA A 148 -31.43 9.52 22.77
CA ALA A 148 -31.29 9.49 21.32
C ALA A 148 -29.80 9.50 20.94
N GLN A 149 -29.31 8.37 20.42
CA GLN A 149 -27.97 8.28 19.88
C GLN A 149 -27.87 9.24 18.70
N SER A 150 -26.99 10.22 18.89
CA SER A 150 -26.54 11.18 17.90
C SER A 150 -26.23 10.46 16.58
N LYS A 151 -26.99 10.80 15.53
CA LYS A 151 -26.72 10.37 14.17
C LYS A 151 -25.48 11.10 13.65
N THR A 152 -24.30 10.71 14.10
CA THR A 152 -23.07 11.03 13.38
C THR A 152 -23.10 10.21 12.10
N GLN A 153 -23.39 10.84 10.97
CA GLN A 153 -23.45 10.14 9.67
C GLN A 153 -22.05 9.65 9.29
N LEU A 154 -21.71 8.44 9.71
CA LEU A 154 -20.53 7.71 9.26
C LEU A 154 -20.62 7.52 7.75
N LYS A 155 -19.62 8.00 7.02
CA LYS A 155 -19.53 7.85 5.57
C LYS A 155 -19.61 6.35 5.22
N ARG A 156 -20.47 6.04 4.26
CA ARG A 156 -20.75 4.69 3.79
C ARG A 156 -19.48 4.08 3.17
N PRO A 157 -19.11 2.83 3.51
CA PRO A 157 -17.90 2.21 3.00
C PRO A 157 -17.95 2.10 1.47
N THR A 158 -16.81 2.36 0.83
CA THR A 158 -16.67 2.43 -0.63
C THR A 158 -15.97 1.22 -1.22
N THR A 159 -15.33 0.39 -0.39
CA THR A 159 -14.61 -0.82 -0.82
C THR A 159 -14.91 -2.01 0.08
N VAL A 160 -14.74 -3.22 -0.44
CA VAL A 160 -14.86 -4.48 0.32
C VAL A 160 -13.85 -4.54 1.46
N ARG A 161 -12.65 -4.00 1.21
CA ARG A 161 -11.57 -3.91 2.21
C ARG A 161 -12.01 -3.07 3.40
N GLU A 162 -12.59 -1.89 3.15
CA GLU A 162 -13.10 -1.01 4.20
C GLU A 162 -14.27 -1.64 4.99
N MET A 163 -15.13 -2.42 4.33
CA MET A 163 -16.16 -3.21 5.03
C MET A 163 -15.55 -4.26 5.96
N LYS A 164 -14.52 -4.98 5.50
CA LYS A 164 -13.83 -6.00 6.29
C LYS A 164 -13.11 -5.38 7.49
N GLU A 165 -12.42 -4.26 7.28
CA GLU A 165 -11.72 -3.50 8.33
C GLU A 165 -12.70 -2.95 9.39
N ARG A 166 -13.94 -2.62 8.98
CA ARG A 166 -15.02 -2.20 9.89
C ARG A 166 -15.84 -3.35 10.47
N GLY A 167 -15.48 -4.61 10.19
CA GLY A 167 -16.21 -5.79 10.65
C GLY A 167 -17.65 -5.87 10.13
N LEU A 168 -17.92 -5.29 8.96
CA LEU A 168 -19.24 -5.28 8.31
C LEU A 168 -19.38 -6.48 7.39
N CYS A 169 -20.52 -7.15 7.44
CA CYS A 169 -20.88 -8.21 6.52
C CYS A 169 -20.99 -7.67 5.09
N THR A 170 -20.27 -8.28 4.15
CA THR A 170 -20.27 -7.88 2.73
C THR A 170 -21.60 -8.17 2.02
N ARG A 171 -22.48 -9.00 2.61
CA ARG A 171 -23.80 -9.32 2.05
C ARG A 171 -24.86 -8.31 2.47
N CYS A 172 -24.90 -7.92 3.75
CA CYS A 172 -25.98 -7.08 4.31
C CYS A 172 -25.53 -5.75 4.92
N GLY A 173 -24.23 -5.53 5.11
CA GLY A 173 -23.67 -4.27 5.61
C GLY A 173 -23.81 -4.07 7.12
N LYS A 174 -24.32 -5.06 7.86
CA LYS A 174 -24.39 -5.03 9.32
C LYS A 174 -23.13 -5.64 9.93
N SER A 175 -22.73 -5.18 11.11
CA SER A 175 -21.67 -5.80 11.91
C SER A 175 -22.19 -7.02 12.68
N GLY A 176 -21.27 -7.80 13.25
CA GLY A 176 -21.58 -8.87 14.20
C GLY A 176 -21.77 -10.27 13.61
N HIS A 177 -21.55 -10.47 12.32
CA HIS A 177 -21.53 -11.80 11.68
C HIS A 177 -20.68 -11.80 10.41
N LEU A 178 -20.22 -12.99 10.01
CA LEU A 178 -19.53 -13.19 8.74
C LEU A 178 -20.54 -13.40 7.59
N PRO A 179 -20.14 -13.17 6.32
CA PRO A 179 -21.02 -13.43 5.19
C PRO A 179 -21.53 -14.88 5.12
N ILE A 180 -20.78 -15.84 5.66
CA ILE A 180 -21.20 -17.24 5.70
C ILE A 180 -22.40 -17.46 6.64
N ASP A 181 -22.49 -16.69 7.72
CA ASP A 181 -23.53 -16.77 8.76
C ASP A 181 -24.65 -15.73 8.54
N CYS A 182 -24.66 -15.08 7.38
CA CYS A 182 -25.63 -14.04 7.09
C CYS A 182 -27.00 -14.66 6.76
N SER A 183 -28.06 -14.16 7.41
CA SER A 183 -29.45 -14.62 7.20
C SER A 183 -29.99 -14.37 5.78
N TYR A 184 -29.31 -13.55 4.97
CA TYR A 184 -29.65 -13.36 3.56
C TYR A 184 -29.03 -14.48 2.71
N GLU A 185 -29.78 -14.96 1.73
CA GLU A 185 -29.33 -16.00 0.80
C GLU A 185 -28.08 -15.57 0.00
N LYS A 186 -27.21 -16.55 -0.33
CA LYS A 186 -25.99 -16.31 -1.11
C LYS A 186 -26.27 -15.71 -2.50
N GLY A 187 -27.42 -16.03 -3.09
CA GLY A 187 -27.84 -15.58 -4.42
C GLY A 187 -28.58 -14.24 -4.45
N VAL A 188 -28.70 -13.52 -3.33
CA VAL A 188 -29.51 -12.29 -3.27
C VAL A 188 -29.02 -11.24 -4.27
N VAL A 189 -29.92 -10.69 -5.06
CA VAL A 189 -29.62 -9.66 -6.06
C VAL A 189 -29.76 -8.28 -5.44
N CYS A 190 -28.77 -7.42 -5.65
CA CYS A 190 -28.82 -6.05 -5.17
C CYS A 190 -29.79 -5.21 -5.99
N ASN A 191 -30.81 -4.62 -5.34
CA ASN A 191 -31.76 -3.73 -6.00
C ASN A 191 -31.15 -2.41 -6.51
N HIS A 192 -29.91 -2.08 -6.14
CA HIS A 192 -29.24 -0.85 -6.56
C HIS A 192 -28.30 -1.04 -7.76
N CYS A 193 -27.56 -2.15 -7.83
CA CYS A 193 -26.60 -2.42 -8.92
C CYS A 193 -26.93 -3.67 -9.76
N GLY A 194 -27.93 -4.46 -9.38
CA GLY A 194 -28.34 -5.67 -10.13
C GLY A 194 -27.41 -6.87 -9.98
N ILE A 195 -26.34 -6.77 -9.20
CA ILE A 195 -25.35 -7.86 -9.03
C ILE A 195 -25.78 -8.81 -7.90
N LYS A 196 -25.56 -10.12 -8.09
CA LYS A 196 -25.79 -11.16 -7.08
C LYS A 196 -24.75 -11.08 -5.95
N GLY A 197 -25.15 -11.43 -4.74
CA GLY A 197 -24.27 -11.62 -3.58
C GLY A 197 -24.37 -10.54 -2.48
N HIS A 198 -25.14 -9.48 -2.67
CA HIS A 198 -25.35 -8.44 -1.65
C HIS A 198 -26.68 -7.70 -1.81
N ILE A 199 -27.13 -7.02 -0.75
CA ILE A 199 -28.32 -6.16 -0.78
C ILE A 199 -27.94 -4.67 -0.80
N ALA A 200 -28.91 -3.80 -1.10
CA ALA A 200 -28.69 -2.36 -1.24
C ALA A 200 -27.85 -1.73 -0.12
N PRO A 201 -28.04 -2.03 1.19
CA PRO A 201 -27.19 -1.54 2.29
C PRO A 201 -25.69 -1.83 2.14
N ALA A 202 -25.32 -2.97 1.57
CA ALA A 202 -23.94 -3.39 1.31
C ALA A 202 -23.41 -3.03 -0.09
N CYS A 203 -24.22 -2.33 -0.90
CA CYS A 203 -23.83 -1.92 -2.24
C CYS A 203 -22.76 -0.83 -2.21
N MET A 204 -21.63 -1.10 -2.87
CA MET A 204 -20.49 -0.17 -3.01
C MET A 204 -20.46 0.54 -4.36
N GLY A 205 -21.31 0.13 -5.32
CA GLY A 205 -21.40 0.75 -6.64
C GLY A 205 -22.13 2.10 -6.62
N ARG A 206 -21.55 3.11 -7.27
CA ARG A 206 -22.25 4.34 -7.62
C ARG A 206 -22.94 4.15 -8.98
N GLY A 207 -24.24 3.83 -8.96
CA GLY A 207 -25.09 3.81 -10.15
C GLY A 207 -25.64 2.43 -10.52
N ARG A 208 -26.83 2.43 -11.15
CA ARG A 208 -27.42 1.24 -11.79
C ARG A 208 -26.58 0.90 -13.02
N VAL A 209 -25.85 -0.20 -12.98
CA VAL A 209 -25.13 -0.69 -14.16
C VAL A 209 -26.04 -1.71 -14.85
N ASN A 210 -26.79 -1.27 -15.85
CA ASN A 210 -27.37 -2.19 -16.82
C ASN A 210 -26.24 -2.65 -17.75
N ALA A 211 -25.62 -3.80 -17.44
CA ALA A 211 -24.90 -4.59 -18.43
C ALA A 211 -24.51 -5.95 -17.82
N ILE A 212 -25.26 -6.96 -18.25
CA ILE A 212 -24.80 -8.33 -18.50
C ILE A 212 -23.31 -8.38 -18.91
N ASN A 213 -22.55 -9.31 -18.33
CA ASN A 213 -21.43 -9.94 -19.02
C ASN A 213 -21.27 -11.37 -18.51
N GLU A 214 -21.85 -12.27 -19.29
CA GLU A 214 -21.48 -13.67 -19.40
C GLU A 214 -20.03 -13.75 -19.89
N ARG A 215 -19.08 -14.06 -19.01
CA ARG A 215 -17.75 -14.53 -19.40
C ARG A 215 -17.23 -15.52 -18.36
N ASP A 216 -17.90 -16.66 -18.28
CA ASP A 216 -17.34 -17.90 -17.72
C ASP A 216 -17.99 -19.09 -18.44
N ALA A 217 -17.61 -19.28 -19.70
CA ALA A 217 -17.79 -20.54 -20.41
C ALA A 217 -16.45 -20.89 -21.07
N SER A 218 -15.66 -21.70 -20.38
CA SER A 218 -14.49 -22.37 -20.94
C SER A 218 -14.91 -23.42 -21.99
N PRO A 219 -14.06 -23.73 -22.98
CA PRO A 219 -14.43 -24.54 -24.13
C PRO A 219 -14.37 -26.03 -23.79
N SER A 220 -15.48 -26.75 -23.99
CA SER A 220 -15.49 -28.20 -24.08
C SER A 220 -15.48 -28.61 -25.56
N ALA A 221 -14.49 -29.43 -25.90
CA ALA A 221 -14.34 -30.10 -27.19
C ALA A 221 -15.63 -30.78 -27.68
N ASN A 222 -15.88 -30.75 -28.99
CA ASN A 222 -16.03 -31.99 -29.76
C ASN A 222 -16.01 -31.80 -31.27
N SER A 223 -15.45 -32.83 -31.89
CA SER A 223 -15.31 -33.20 -33.30
C SER A 223 -16.57 -33.07 -34.16
N SER A 224 -16.39 -32.76 -35.46
CA SER A 224 -16.95 -33.49 -36.63
C SER A 224 -16.44 -32.87 -37.93
N PHE A 225 -15.65 -33.62 -38.70
CA PHE A 225 -15.23 -33.29 -40.07
C PHE A 225 -15.89 -34.34 -41.00
N SER A 226 -16.80 -33.88 -41.85
CA SER A 226 -17.37 -34.52 -43.06
C SER A 226 -17.97 -33.34 -43.84
N ASP A 227 -17.78 -33.11 -45.13
CA ASP A 227 -17.23 -33.86 -46.28
C ASP A 227 -16.31 -32.92 -47.09
#